data_AF-A0ABD0P3N5-F1
#
_entry.id   AF-A0ABD0P3N5-F1
#
_cell.length_a   1.000
_cell.length_b   1.000
_cell.length_c   1.000
_cell.angle_alpha   90.00
_cell.angle_beta   90.00
_cell.angle_gamma   90.00
#
_symmetry.space_group_name_H-M   'P 1'
#
loop_
_entity.id
_entity.type
_entity.pdbx_description
1 polymer ?
#
loop_
_entity_poly.entity_id
_entity_poly.type
_entity_poly.pdbx_seq_one_letter_code
_entity_poly.pdbx_strand_id
1 'polypeptide(L)'
;MVLVGPPGCGKSRHVSELVRGQPTYYKPRGPWWDGYDGHVNVVVDDYYGWIAYDELLRVCDRYPCKVPVKGAFVEFLAKWIYITSNRHVWDWYHFEGYDPSAILRRVFVYYVWDAASSRFCDLDQTSMYDPLSMRYNY
;
A
#
# COMPACT_ATOMS: atom_id res chain seq x y z
N MET A 1 2.05 4.52 3.25
CA MET A 1 3.40 4.23 2.72
C MET A 1 3.32 3.01 1.82
N VAL A 2 3.99 3.04 0.68
CA VAL A 2 4.09 1.92 -0.26
C VAL A 2 5.56 1.51 -0.40
N LEU A 3 5.86 0.21 -0.31
CA LEU A 3 7.19 -0.36 -0.52
C LEU A 3 7.17 -1.32 -1.71
N VAL A 4 7.99 -1.05 -2.71
CA VAL A 4 8.10 -1.88 -3.91
C VAL A 4 9.53 -2.36 -4.12
N GLY A 5 9.68 -3.61 -4.53
CA GLY A 5 10.97 -4.22 -4.83
C GLY A 5 10.86 -5.73 -5.01
N PRO A 6 11.91 -6.41 -5.49
CA PRO A 6 11.88 -7.85 -5.74
C PRO A 6 11.66 -8.69 -4.46
N PRO A 7 11.29 -9.98 -4.58
CA PRO A 7 11.28 -10.89 -3.44
C PRO A 7 12.63 -10.91 -2.72
N GLY A 8 12.61 -11.09 -1.40
CA GLY A 8 13.84 -11.19 -0.60
C GLY A 8 14.53 -9.86 -0.25
N CYS A 9 14.06 -8.70 -0.75
CA CYS A 9 14.66 -7.40 -0.40
C CYS A 9 14.23 -6.80 0.96
N GLY A 10 13.46 -7.53 1.76
CA GLY A 10 13.15 -7.13 3.14
C GLY A 10 11.95 -6.19 3.33
N LYS A 11 11.06 -6.02 2.34
CA LYS A 11 9.84 -5.18 2.45
C LYS A 11 8.99 -5.48 3.69
N SER A 12 8.57 -6.75 3.85
CA SER A 12 7.72 -7.17 4.96
C SER A 12 8.44 -7.04 6.31
N ARG A 13 9.75 -7.32 6.34
CA ARG A 13 10.58 -7.10 7.52
C ARG A 13 10.64 -5.62 7.92
N HIS A 14 10.86 -4.73 6.95
CA HIS A 14 10.93 -3.30 7.18
C HIS A 14 9.61 -2.76 7.77
N VAL A 15 8.47 -3.14 7.18
CA VAL A 15 7.16 -2.76 7.72
C VAL A 15 6.92 -3.35 9.12
N SER A 16 7.27 -4.62 9.33
CA SER A 16 7.15 -5.28 10.64
C SER A 16 7.96 -4.58 11.74
N GLU A 17 9.16 -4.09 11.40
CA GLU A 17 10.00 -3.31 12.30
C GLU A 17 9.38 -1.94 12.63
N LEU A 18 8.80 -1.25 11.65
CA LEU A 18 8.16 0.06 11.84
C LEU A 18 6.93 0.00 12.75
N VAL A 19 6.11 -1.04 12.60
CA VAL A 19 4.85 -1.18 13.35
C VAL A 19 5.03 -1.97 14.66
N ARG A 20 6.26 -2.38 14.99
CA ARG A 20 6.57 -3.20 16.16
C ARG A 20 6.07 -2.53 17.44
N GLY A 21 5.34 -3.30 18.25
CA GLY A 21 4.81 -2.82 19.54
C GLY A 21 3.62 -1.88 19.43
N GLN A 22 3.05 -1.68 18.23
CA GLN A 22 1.87 -0.85 18.01
C GLN A 22 0.67 -1.70 17.59
N PRO A 23 -0.58 -1.29 17.94
CA PRO A 23 -1.79 -1.95 17.46
C PRO A 23 -1.83 -1.98 15.93
N THR A 24 -1.63 -3.17 15.36
CA THR A 24 -1.46 -3.37 13.91
C THR A 24 -2.38 -4.46 13.40
N TYR A 25 -3.19 -4.11 12.41
CA TYR A 25 -4.04 -5.03 11.68
C TYR A 25 -3.36 -5.46 10.38
N TYR A 26 -3.11 -6.76 10.22
CA TYR A 26 -2.67 -7.32 8.95
C TYR A 26 -3.89 -7.71 8.14
N LYS A 27 -4.16 -6.98 7.04
CA LYS A 27 -5.32 -7.22 6.20
C LYS A 27 -5.16 -8.56 5.47
N PRO A 28 -5.99 -9.59 5.74
CA PRO A 28 -5.96 -10.81 4.98
C PRO A 28 -6.51 -10.57 3.57
N ARG A 29 -6.16 -11.45 2.63
CA ARG A 29 -6.79 -11.45 1.30
C ARG A 29 -8.29 -11.70 1.41
N GLY A 30 -9.05 -11.07 0.51
CA GLY A 30 -10.51 -11.16 0.45
C GLY A 30 -11.22 -9.88 0.89
N PRO A 31 -12.55 -9.87 0.84
CA PRO A 31 -13.34 -8.65 1.02
C PRO A 31 -13.47 -8.23 2.48
N TRP A 32 -13.26 -9.14 3.43
CA TRP A 32 -13.56 -8.89 4.84
C TRP A 32 -12.39 -8.26 5.59
N TRP A 33 -12.74 -7.35 6.50
CA TRP A 33 -11.85 -6.71 7.46
C TRP A 33 -12.04 -7.30 8.87
N ASP A 34 -12.39 -8.59 8.94
CA ASP A 34 -12.64 -9.28 10.21
C ASP A 34 -11.43 -9.13 11.15
N GLY A 35 -11.72 -8.81 12.41
CA GLY A 35 -10.71 -8.54 13.44
C GLY A 35 -10.20 -7.10 13.45
N TYR A 36 -10.56 -6.25 12.48
CA TYR A 36 -10.29 -4.83 12.57
C TYR A 36 -11.20 -4.17 13.61
N ASP A 37 -10.62 -3.59 14.65
CA ASP A 37 -11.31 -2.96 15.78
C ASP A 37 -10.80 -1.54 16.09
N GLY A 38 -10.28 -0.84 15.08
CA GLY A 38 -9.69 0.49 15.26
C GLY A 38 -8.17 0.48 15.46
N HIS A 39 -7.49 -0.56 14.97
CA HIS A 39 -6.03 -0.62 14.94
C HIS A 39 -5.44 0.62 14.25
N VAL A 40 -4.38 1.18 14.82
CA VAL A 40 -3.76 2.43 14.35
C VAL A 40 -2.98 2.23 13.05
N ASN A 41 -2.42 1.02 12.87
CA ASN A 41 -1.67 0.61 11.70
C ASN A 41 -2.44 -0.47 10.94
N VAL A 42 -2.45 -0.38 9.63
CA VAL A 42 -2.91 -1.42 8.71
C VAL A 42 -1.75 -1.82 7.81
N VAL A 43 -1.48 -3.12 7.73
CA VAL A 43 -0.49 -3.68 6.83
C VAL A 43 -1.20 -4.50 5.75
N VAL A 44 -0.95 -4.15 4.50
CA VAL A 44 -1.37 -4.88 3.30
C VAL A 44 -0.11 -5.47 2.67
N ASP A 45 0.19 -6.72 3.04
CA ASP A 45 1.40 -7.40 2.59
C ASP A 45 1.15 -8.15 1.26
N ASP A 46 2.17 -8.21 0.41
CA ASP A 46 2.12 -8.90 -0.90
C ASP A 46 0.89 -8.49 -1.73
N TYR A 47 0.80 -7.19 -1.97
CA TYR A 47 -0.31 -6.56 -2.67
C TYR A 47 -0.14 -6.60 -4.19
N TYR A 48 -1.20 -7.04 -4.89
CA TYR A 48 -1.24 -7.16 -6.35
C TYR A 48 -2.63 -6.78 -6.90
N GLY A 49 -3.27 -5.77 -6.34
CA GLY A 49 -4.59 -5.31 -6.81
C GLY A 49 -5.79 -6.14 -6.37
N TRP A 50 -5.66 -6.96 -5.32
CA TRP A 50 -6.75 -7.85 -4.88
C TRP A 50 -7.79 -7.18 -4.00
N ILE A 51 -7.56 -5.95 -3.53
CA ILE A 51 -8.59 -5.08 -2.94
C ILE A 51 -9.26 -4.34 -4.09
N ALA A 52 -10.59 -4.23 -4.09
CA ALA A 52 -11.31 -3.45 -5.10
C ALA A 52 -10.76 -2.02 -5.16
N TYR A 53 -10.61 -1.47 -6.36
CA TYR A 53 -9.90 -0.20 -6.54
C TYR A 53 -10.56 0.98 -5.82
N ASP A 54 -11.89 1.05 -5.87
CA ASP A 54 -12.70 2.02 -5.14
C ASP A 54 -12.54 1.87 -3.61
N GLU A 55 -12.49 0.64 -3.11
CA GLU A 55 -12.24 0.37 -1.69
C GLU A 55 -10.84 0.84 -1.29
N LEU A 56 -9.81 0.51 -2.08
CA LEU A 56 -8.44 0.96 -1.83
C LEU A 56 -8.35 2.49 -1.77
N LEU A 57 -8.94 3.18 -2.76
CA LEU A 57 -8.96 4.64 -2.78
C LEU A 57 -9.66 5.24 -1.56
N ARG A 58 -10.75 4.61 -1.12
CA ARG A 58 -11.56 5.06 0.02
C ARG A 58 -10.86 4.85 1.36
N VAL A 59 -10.18 3.72 1.57
CA VAL A 59 -9.42 3.48 2.82
C VAL A 59 -8.16 4.32 2.89
N CYS A 60 -7.56 4.67 1.75
CA CYS A 60 -6.42 5.58 1.68
C CYS A 60 -6.80 7.07 1.65
N ASP A 61 -8.09 7.41 1.67
CA ASP A 61 -8.53 8.81 1.70
C ASP A 61 -8.53 9.37 3.13
N ARG A 62 -8.61 10.70 3.24
CA ARG A 62 -8.70 11.42 4.52
C ARG A 62 -10.10 11.42 5.14
N TYR A 63 -11.10 10.98 4.39
CA TYR A 63 -12.50 11.06 4.81
C TYR A 63 -12.91 9.82 5.61
N PRO A 64 -13.77 9.98 6.63
CA PRO A 64 -14.32 8.86 7.37
C PRO A 64 -14.94 7.82 6.44
N CYS A 65 -14.64 6.55 6.70
CA CYS A 65 -15.12 5.47 5.86
C CYS A 65 -15.34 4.20 6.70
N LYS A 66 -16.22 3.32 6.26
CA LYS A 66 -16.52 2.06 6.95
C LYS A 66 -15.99 0.85 6.20
N VAL A 67 -15.41 -0.13 6.89
CA VAL A 67 -14.94 -1.36 6.26
C VAL A 67 -15.87 -2.53 6.58
N PRO A 68 -16.13 -3.42 5.60
CA PRO A 68 -17.01 -4.55 5.79
C PRO A 68 -16.37 -5.61 6.70
N VAL A 69 -17.10 -6.01 7.73
CA VAL A 69 -16.80 -7.19 8.55
C VAL A 69 -17.99 -8.16 8.41
N LYS A 70 -17.83 -9.42 8.79
CA LYS A 70 -18.95 -10.36 8.68
C LYS A 70 -20.17 -9.89 9.48
N GLY A 71 -21.26 -9.65 8.76
CA GLY A 71 -22.56 -9.25 9.32
C GLY A 71 -22.68 -7.78 9.74
N ALA A 72 -21.65 -6.95 9.53
CA ALA A 72 -21.68 -5.55 9.93
C ALA A 72 -20.67 -4.69 9.15
N PHE A 73 -20.59 -3.42 9.53
CA PHE A 73 -19.56 -2.49 9.09
C PHE A 73 -18.97 -1.81 10.33
N VAL A 74 -17.65 -1.59 10.32
CA VAL A 74 -16.93 -0.87 11.39
C VAL A 74 -16.29 0.39 10.83
N GLU A 75 -16.17 1.42 11.66
CA GLU A 75 -15.45 2.65 11.30
C GLU A 75 -13.97 2.34 11.06
N PHE A 76 -13.43 2.82 9.94
CA PHE A 76 -12.02 2.69 9.60
C PHE A 76 -11.25 3.86 10.19
N LEU A 77 -10.50 3.60 11.26
CA LEU A 77 -9.81 4.59 12.08
C LEU A 77 -8.29 4.54 11.94
N ALA A 78 -7.77 3.74 11.00
CA ALA A 78 -6.35 3.54 10.82
C ALA A 78 -5.68 4.85 10.41
N LYS A 79 -4.57 5.17 11.07
CA LYS A 79 -3.78 6.38 10.76
C LYS A 79 -2.71 6.08 9.70
N TRP A 80 -2.17 4.88 9.73
CA TRP A 80 -1.07 4.48 8.86
C TRP A 80 -1.44 3.21 8.10
N ILE A 81 -1.31 3.27 6.79
CA ILE A 81 -1.46 2.13 5.90
C ILE A 81 -0.10 1.86 5.27
N TYR A 82 0.37 0.61 5.40
CA TYR A 82 1.62 0.13 4.85
C TYR A 82 1.31 -0.93 3.80
N ILE A 83 1.68 -0.67 2.55
CA ILE A 83 1.48 -1.61 1.45
C ILE A 83 2.85 -2.10 0.99
N THR A 84 3.05 -3.42 0.91
CA THR A 84 4.23 -4.00 0.27
C THR A 84 3.83 -4.66 -1.04
N SER A 85 4.68 -4.57 -2.06
CA SER A 85 4.44 -5.25 -3.33
C SER A 85 5.74 -5.58 -4.06
N ASN A 86 5.71 -6.61 -4.91
CA ASN A 86 6.76 -6.85 -5.91
C ASN A 86 6.48 -6.12 -7.24
N ARG A 87 5.30 -5.50 -7.36
CA ARG A 87 4.85 -4.76 -8.55
C ARG A 87 4.56 -3.33 -8.15
N HIS A 88 4.80 -2.41 -9.07
CA HIS A 88 4.49 -1.01 -8.81
C HIS A 88 3.00 -0.73 -8.96
N VAL A 89 2.58 0.45 -8.47
CA VAL A 89 1.17 0.87 -8.50
C VAL A 89 0.57 0.78 -9.89
N TRP A 90 1.28 1.20 -10.95
CA TRP A 90 0.79 1.13 -12.33
C TRP A 90 0.52 -0.30 -12.84
N ASP A 91 1.03 -1.32 -12.14
CA ASP A 91 0.81 -2.73 -12.46
C ASP A 91 -0.21 -3.40 -11.52
N TRP A 92 -0.82 -2.67 -10.59
CA TRP A 92 -1.79 -3.27 -9.65
C TRP A 92 -3.13 -3.54 -10.30
N TYR A 93 -3.54 -2.76 -11.31
CA TYR A 93 -4.85 -2.88 -11.96
C TYR A 93 -4.74 -2.77 -13.48
N HIS A 94 -5.68 -3.40 -14.20
CA HIS A 94 -5.66 -3.50 -15.66
C HIS A 94 -7.01 -3.22 -16.34
N PHE A 95 -7.89 -2.43 -15.71
CA PHE A 95 -9.18 -2.05 -16.31
C PHE A 95 -9.03 -0.79 -17.19
N GLU A 96 -9.96 -0.60 -18.12
CA GLU A 96 -9.97 0.57 -19.01
C GLU A 96 -10.13 1.88 -18.22
N GLY A 97 -9.26 2.85 -18.46
CA GLY A 97 -9.26 4.11 -17.72
C GLY A 97 -8.60 4.03 -16.34
N TYR A 98 -7.88 2.95 -16.03
CA TYR A 98 -7.07 2.90 -14.81
C TYR A 98 -6.02 4.02 -14.79
N ASP A 99 -6.07 4.84 -13.74
CA ASP A 99 -5.12 5.93 -13.51
C ASP A 99 -4.43 5.76 -12.14
N PRO A 100 -3.11 5.48 -12.10
CA PRO A 100 -2.38 5.39 -10.84
C PRO A 100 -2.29 6.73 -10.10
N SER A 101 -2.52 7.87 -10.76
CA SER A 101 -2.45 9.21 -10.12
C SER A 101 -3.39 9.34 -8.92
N ALA A 102 -4.56 8.69 -9.00
CA ALA A 102 -5.56 8.74 -7.94
C ALA A 102 -5.09 8.02 -6.67
N ILE A 103 -4.37 6.90 -6.78
CA ILE A 103 -3.77 6.29 -5.57
C ILE A 103 -2.51 7.05 -5.17
N LEU A 104 -1.66 7.45 -6.13
CA LEU A 104 -0.40 8.14 -5.87
C LEU A 104 -0.58 9.43 -5.06
N ARG A 105 -1.61 10.25 -5.35
CA ARG A 105 -1.89 11.46 -4.55
C ARG A 105 -2.28 11.20 -3.08
N ARG A 106 -2.56 9.93 -2.73
CA ARG A 106 -2.87 9.45 -1.37
C ARG A 106 -1.69 8.70 -0.74
N VAL A 107 -0.63 8.47 -1.50
CA VAL A 107 0.60 7.86 -1.01
C VAL A 107 1.53 8.96 -0.51
N PHE A 108 1.76 8.99 0.80
CA PHE A 108 2.66 9.98 1.41
C PHE A 108 4.15 9.65 1.22
N VAL A 109 4.48 8.36 1.19
CA VAL A 109 5.85 7.86 0.99
C VAL A 109 5.78 6.66 0.08
N TYR A 110 6.56 6.69 -1.00
CA TYR A 110 6.71 5.60 -1.94
C TYR A 110 8.18 5.19 -1.98
N TYR A 111 8.49 4.03 -1.44
CA TYR A 111 9.84 3.48 -1.47
C TYR A 111 10.01 2.42 -2.55
N VAL A 112 11.13 2.51 -3.25
CA VAL A 112 11.57 1.52 -4.23
C VAL A 112 12.90 0.92 -3.79
N TRP A 113 13.08 -0.37 -4.05
CA TRP A 113 14.35 -1.04 -3.84
C TRP A 113 15.37 -0.64 -4.89
N ASP A 114 16.47 -0.03 -4.46
CA ASP A 114 17.65 0.17 -5.28
C ASP A 114 18.60 -1.02 -5.14
N ALA A 115 18.74 -1.78 -6.21
CA ALA A 115 19.64 -2.95 -6.26
C ALA A 115 21.11 -2.56 -6.15
N ALA A 116 21.52 -1.39 -6.64
CA ALA A 116 22.91 -0.95 -6.62
C ALA A 116 23.38 -0.63 -5.20
N SER A 117 22.54 0.08 -4.42
CA SER A 117 22.86 0.44 -3.03
C SER A 117 22.27 -0.50 -1.98
N SER A 118 21.53 -1.54 -2.39
CA SER A 118 20.88 -2.54 -1.51
C SER A 118 20.07 -1.91 -0.37
N ARG A 119 19.27 -0.89 -0.70
CA ARG A 119 18.41 -0.17 0.24
C ARG A 119 17.14 0.33 -0.44
N PHE A 120 16.18 0.73 0.38
CA PHE A 120 15.01 1.46 -0.08
C PHE A 120 15.33 2.95 -0.25
N CYS A 121 14.95 3.52 -1.38
CA CYS A 121 15.01 4.96 -1.65
C CYS A 121 13.61 5.49 -1.98
N ASP A 122 13.40 6.79 -1.77
CA ASP A 122 12.16 7.44 -2.18
C ASP A 122 12.04 7.45 -3.70
N LEU A 123 10.81 7.25 -4.21
CA LEU A 123 10.50 7.26 -5.64
C LEU A 123 10.94 8.58 -6.27
N ASP A 124 10.81 9.71 -5.58
CA ASP A 124 11.20 11.01 -6.12
C ASP A 124 12.74 11.20 -6.17
N GLN A 125 13.50 10.33 -5.49
CA GLN A 125 14.96 10.36 -5.45
C GLN A 125 15.61 9.39 -6.43
N THR A 126 14.83 8.53 -7.10
CA THR A 126 15.36 7.58 -8.08
C THR A 126 15.45 8.23 -9.46
N SER A 127 16.58 8.03 -10.16
CA SER A 127 16.72 8.45 -11.56
C SER A 127 15.85 7.62 -12.51
N MET A 128 15.28 6.52 -12.02
CA MET A 128 14.47 5.57 -12.79
C MET A 128 13.00 5.98 -12.89
N TYR A 129 12.54 6.93 -12.07
CA TYR A 129 11.18 7.42 -12.11
C TYR A 129 11.06 8.58 -13.10
N ASP A 130 10.18 8.43 -14.09
CA ASP A 130 9.78 9.53 -14.95
C ASP A 130 8.46 10.15 -14.43
N PRO A 131 8.50 11.36 -13.85
CA PRO A 131 7.32 12.01 -13.30
C PRO A 131 6.30 12.43 -14.37
N LEU A 132 6.69 12.53 -15.65
CA LEU A 132 5.78 12.89 -16.74
C LEU A 132 4.92 11.69 -17.16
N SER A 133 5.52 10.51 -17.28
CA SER A 133 4.78 9.28 -17.59
C SER A 133 4.24 8.56 -16.36
N MET A 134 4.64 8.97 -15.15
CA MET A 134 4.41 8.27 -13.89
C MET A 134 4.84 6.80 -13.93
N ARG A 135 5.88 6.48 -14.72
CA ARG A 135 6.42 5.12 -14.88
C ARG A 135 7.81 5.03 -14.25
N TYR A 136 8.09 3.87 -13.67
CA TYR A 136 9.45 3.47 -13.33
C TYR A 136 10.04 2.67 -14.49
N ASN A 137 11.20 3.09 -14.94
CA ASN A 137 11.95 2.41 -15.99
C ASN A 137 13.03 1.55 -15.33
N TYR A 138 13.05 0.26 -15.67
CA TYR A 138 14.01 -0.72 -15.13
C TYR A 138 15.38 -0.60 -15.78
#